data_AF-A0A5E8HDQ6-F1
#
_entry.id   AF-A0A5E8HDQ6-F1
#
_cell.length_a   1.000
_cell.length_b   1.000
_cell.length_c   1.000
_cell.angle_alpha   90.00
_cell.angle_beta   90.00
_cell.angle_gamma   90.00
#
_symmetry.space_group_name_H-M   'P 1'
#
loop_
_entity.id
_entity.type
_entity.pdbx_description
1 polymer ?
#
loop_
_entity_poly.entity_id
_entity_poly.type
_entity_poly.pdbx_seq_one_letter_code
_entity_poly.pdbx_strand_id
1 'polypeptide(L)'
;MNWHLSIISTVIFILFSLANLFADKIPLDQSLSSLKDEVSQWKQGKISRGFQKKIRNSSRYVMSDGTCELELASKISTVTYYRLSCQETNEPSFIEFLSQNRNHLNQNEFRLKSVQRIGKKQYIEIQTGKLFSDSKEKIEIKQNTDDTDLDYPQKKEIQSGNQNRKSAIQTKTIQNPNLFYFQSIAENPKRRKEVPSNLEVFFDPSCPLEFVEKDQSFYWDQTVSYVFRITCVKDSVYRLMRVPSTSNGELIVSNTIWKNPLPGDRVLGKALLKKISETQIIWEKVILYYE
;
A
#
# COMPACT_ATOMS: atom_id res chain seq x y z
N MET A 1 -63.62 10.42 -9.67
CA MET A 1 -62.40 10.00 -8.94
C MET A 1 -61.22 10.04 -9.91
N ASN A 2 -60.12 10.67 -9.52
CA ASN A 2 -58.74 10.47 -10.04
C ASN A 2 -58.25 11.18 -11.32
N TRP A 3 -58.49 12.48 -11.48
CA TRP A 3 -57.74 13.30 -12.47
C TRP A 3 -56.49 14.00 -11.89
N HIS A 4 -56.43 14.21 -10.57
CA HIS A 4 -55.29 14.86 -9.92
C HIS A 4 -54.07 13.95 -9.69
N LEU A 5 -54.25 12.62 -9.68
CA LEU A 5 -53.13 11.68 -9.49
C LEU A 5 -52.24 11.52 -10.73
N SER A 6 -52.77 11.75 -11.94
CA SER A 6 -52.00 11.59 -13.18
C SER A 6 -50.99 12.72 -13.39
N ILE A 7 -51.36 13.96 -13.08
CA ILE A 7 -50.50 15.14 -13.26
C ILE A 7 -49.32 15.10 -12.27
N ILE A 8 -49.56 14.68 -11.03
CA ILE A 8 -48.52 14.58 -9.99
C ILE A 8 -47.50 13.50 -10.38
N SER A 9 -47.94 12.38 -10.95
CA SER A 9 -47.04 11.31 -11.40
C SER A 9 -46.15 11.75 -12.57
N THR A 10 -46.68 12.51 -13.54
CA THR A 10 -45.90 13.02 -14.68
C THR A 10 -44.85 14.05 -14.26
N VAL A 11 -45.16 14.94 -13.31
CA VAL A 11 -44.21 15.95 -12.82
C VAL A 11 -43.08 15.31 -12.02
N ILE A 12 -43.38 14.27 -11.23
CA ILE A 12 -42.37 13.49 -10.49
C ILE A 12 -41.45 12.75 -11.46
N PHE A 13 -41.98 12.12 -12.52
CA PHE A 13 -41.14 11.45 -13.52
C PHE A 13 -40.25 12.43 -14.29
N ILE A 14 -40.72 13.65 -14.59
CA ILE A 14 -39.89 14.68 -15.24
C ILE A 14 -38.79 15.15 -14.28
N LEU A 15 -39.08 15.36 -12.99
CA LEU A 15 -38.06 15.72 -11.98
C LEU A 15 -37.01 14.61 -11.78
N PHE A 16 -37.41 13.33 -11.77
CA PHE A 16 -36.46 12.21 -11.69
C PHE A 16 -35.65 12.00 -12.97
N SER A 17 -36.22 12.35 -14.13
CA SER A 17 -35.51 12.27 -15.43
C SER A 17 -34.45 13.37 -15.54
N LEU A 18 -34.74 14.59 -15.06
CA LEU A 18 -33.76 15.67 -15.00
C LEU A 18 -32.67 15.42 -13.94
N ALA A 19 -33.00 14.83 -12.79
CA ALA A 19 -32.01 14.53 -11.76
C ALA A 19 -30.94 13.51 -12.21
N ASN A 20 -31.27 12.60 -13.14
CA ASN A 20 -30.32 11.62 -13.69
C ASN A 20 -29.47 12.17 -14.85
N LEU A 21 -29.80 13.34 -15.41
CA LEU A 21 -29.00 13.98 -16.46
C LEU A 21 -27.86 14.86 -15.89
N PHE A 22 -27.93 15.22 -14.60
CA PHE A 22 -26.87 15.95 -13.89
C PHE A 22 -26.01 15.03 -13.02
N ALA A 23 -25.67 13.84 -13.52
CA ALA A 23 -24.45 13.18 -13.07
C ALA A 23 -23.26 13.97 -13.63
N ASP A 24 -22.96 15.09 -12.97
CA ASP A 24 -21.90 16.04 -13.28
C ASP A 24 -20.60 15.30 -13.62
N LYS A 25 -20.26 15.31 -14.91
CA LYS A 25 -18.86 15.13 -15.33
C LYS A 25 -18.10 16.30 -14.72
N ILE A 26 -17.38 16.06 -13.63
CA ILE A 26 -16.45 17.04 -13.04
C ILE A 26 -15.60 17.58 -14.20
N PRO A 27 -15.70 18.89 -14.53
CA PRO A 27 -14.94 19.44 -15.64
C PRO A 27 -13.45 19.25 -15.35
N LEU A 28 -12.70 18.86 -16.38
CA LEU A 28 -11.25 18.82 -16.32
C LEU A 28 -10.80 20.28 -16.16
N ASP A 29 -10.25 20.64 -15.00
CA ASP A 29 -9.73 22.00 -14.75
C ASP A 29 -8.43 22.13 -15.57
N GLN A 30 -8.44 23.00 -16.59
CA GLN A 30 -7.49 22.97 -17.72
C GLN A 30 -6.14 23.68 -17.48
N SER A 31 -5.84 24.23 -16.30
CA SER A 31 -4.62 25.03 -16.09
C SER A 31 -3.81 24.56 -14.88
N LEU A 32 -2.60 24.04 -15.14
CA LEU A 32 -1.63 23.69 -14.08
C LEU A 32 -0.91 24.93 -13.54
N SER A 33 -0.80 26.01 -14.33
CA SER A 33 -0.31 27.30 -13.85
C SER A 33 -1.20 27.89 -12.75
N SER A 34 -2.52 27.84 -12.92
CA SER A 34 -3.45 28.23 -11.85
C SER A 34 -3.29 27.37 -10.60
N LEU A 35 -3.04 26.06 -10.76
CA LEU A 35 -2.77 25.17 -9.64
C LEU A 35 -1.44 25.51 -8.94
N LYS A 36 -0.38 25.84 -9.69
CA LYS A 36 0.89 26.32 -9.13
C LYS A 36 0.66 27.52 -8.22
N ASP A 37 -0.10 28.51 -8.68
CA ASP A 37 -0.32 29.74 -7.93
C ASP A 37 -1.14 29.48 -6.65
N GLU A 38 -2.18 28.65 -6.73
CA GLU A 38 -2.98 28.23 -5.57
C GLU A 38 -2.12 27.47 -4.54
N VAL A 39 -1.22 26.61 -5.00
CA VAL A 39 -0.30 25.85 -4.14
C VAL A 39 0.73 26.77 -3.48
N SER A 40 1.31 27.70 -4.24
CA SER A 40 2.28 28.69 -3.73
C SER A 40 1.66 29.57 -2.65
N GLN A 41 0.45 30.09 -2.88
CA GLN A 41 -0.29 30.86 -1.89
C GLN A 41 -0.61 30.03 -0.63
N TRP A 42 -1.00 28.77 -0.83
CA TRP A 42 -1.24 27.86 0.29
C TRP A 42 0.03 27.59 1.11
N LYS A 43 1.20 27.41 0.48
CA LYS A 43 2.47 27.24 1.19
C LYS A 43 2.87 28.47 2.00
N GLN A 44 2.43 29.67 1.58
CA GLN A 44 2.67 30.93 2.29
C GLN A 44 1.64 31.21 3.41
N GLY A 45 0.56 30.42 3.55
CA GLY A 45 -0.49 30.74 4.52
C GLY A 45 -1.66 29.75 4.62
N LYS A 46 -2.88 30.28 4.77
CA LYS A 46 -4.09 29.46 4.89
C LYS A 46 -4.64 29.11 3.51
N ILE A 47 -5.19 27.90 3.39
CA ILE A 47 -5.88 27.44 2.19
C ILE A 47 -7.08 28.35 1.86
N SER A 48 -7.18 28.79 0.60
CA SER A 48 -8.32 29.59 0.15
C SER A 48 -9.60 28.75 0.10
N ARG A 49 -10.76 29.36 0.31
CA ARG A 49 -12.06 28.65 0.23
C ARG A 49 -12.29 28.02 -1.16
N GLY A 50 -11.82 28.69 -2.22
CA GLY A 50 -11.88 28.18 -3.59
C GLY A 50 -11.04 26.92 -3.76
N PHE A 51 -9.78 26.95 -3.30
CA PHE A 51 -8.89 25.80 -3.40
C PHE A 51 -9.37 24.63 -2.52
N GLN A 52 -9.89 24.91 -1.33
CA GLN A 52 -10.51 23.90 -0.47
C GLN A 52 -11.73 23.23 -1.15
N LYS A 53 -12.52 23.98 -1.92
CA LYS A 53 -13.64 23.43 -2.71
C LYS A 53 -13.14 22.54 -3.83
N LYS A 54 -12.07 22.91 -4.54
CA LYS A 54 -11.43 22.08 -5.59
C LYS A 54 -10.92 20.75 -5.04
N ILE A 55 -10.27 20.76 -3.86
CA ILE A 55 -9.82 19.54 -3.18
C ILE A 55 -11.03 18.68 -2.77
N ARG A 56 -12.05 19.27 -2.13
CA ARG A 56 -13.27 18.56 -1.70
C ARG A 56 -14.02 17.93 -2.87
N ASN A 57 -14.06 18.61 -4.01
CA ASN A 57 -14.73 18.14 -5.23
C ASN A 57 -13.88 17.15 -6.03
N SER A 58 -12.65 16.84 -5.59
CA SER A 58 -11.70 16.01 -6.33
C SER A 58 -11.50 16.51 -7.78
N SER A 59 -11.27 17.82 -7.94
CA SER A 59 -10.96 18.44 -9.24
C SER A 59 -9.87 17.65 -9.97
N ARG A 60 -10.07 17.49 -11.27
CA ARG A 60 -9.20 16.72 -12.16
C ARG A 60 -8.33 17.67 -12.97
N TYR A 61 -7.09 17.28 -13.17
CA TYR A 61 -6.08 18.02 -13.90
C TYR A 61 -5.38 17.10 -14.88
N VAL A 62 -4.87 17.68 -15.97
CA VAL A 62 -3.97 16.98 -16.89
C VAL A 62 -2.58 16.85 -16.28
N MET A 63 -1.84 15.79 -16.64
CA MET A 63 -0.46 15.59 -16.19
C MET A 63 0.51 16.65 -16.74
N SER A 64 0.25 17.13 -17.95
CA SER A 64 1.06 18.16 -18.63
C SER A 64 0.13 19.02 -19.48
N ASP A 65 0.31 20.34 -19.41
CA ASP A 65 -0.38 21.34 -20.24
C ASP A 65 0.57 22.00 -21.27
N GLY A 66 1.78 21.47 -21.41
CA GLY A 66 2.84 22.00 -22.29
C GLY A 66 3.66 23.14 -21.68
N THR A 67 3.13 23.84 -20.68
CA THR A 67 3.84 24.90 -19.93
C THR A 67 4.31 24.43 -18.56
N CYS A 68 3.58 23.48 -17.99
CA CYS A 68 3.83 22.89 -16.69
C CYS A 68 3.50 21.39 -16.73
N GLU A 69 4.25 20.58 -15.99
CA GLU A 69 4.07 19.15 -15.90
C GLU A 69 4.17 18.68 -14.44
N LEU A 70 3.38 17.67 -14.08
CA LEU A 70 3.51 16.96 -12.83
C LEU A 70 4.67 15.96 -12.91
N GLU A 71 5.79 16.30 -12.28
CA GLU A 71 7.00 15.51 -12.24
C GLU A 71 7.11 14.70 -10.96
N LEU A 72 7.72 13.51 -11.09
CA LEU A 72 8.17 12.73 -9.95
C LEU A 72 9.36 13.45 -9.29
N ALA A 73 9.23 13.78 -8.01
CA ALA A 73 10.32 14.39 -7.23
C ALA A 73 11.14 13.35 -6.49
N SER A 74 10.47 12.42 -5.79
CA SER A 74 11.12 11.31 -5.08
C SER A 74 10.11 10.22 -4.72
N LYS A 75 10.60 9.04 -4.35
CA LYS A 75 9.79 7.92 -3.86
C LYS A 75 10.43 7.41 -2.57
N ILE A 76 9.69 7.47 -1.46
CA ILE A 76 10.17 7.02 -0.15
C ILE A 76 9.16 6.02 0.39
N SER A 77 9.58 4.75 0.48
CA SER A 77 8.75 3.65 0.98
C SER A 77 7.41 3.54 0.25
N THR A 78 6.31 3.94 0.88
CA THR A 78 4.92 3.85 0.38
C THR A 78 4.36 5.18 -0.11
N VAL A 79 5.18 6.23 -0.12
CA VAL A 79 4.80 7.60 -0.51
C VAL A 79 5.59 8.03 -1.74
N THR A 80 4.88 8.39 -2.79
CA THR A 80 5.45 9.00 -3.99
C THR A 80 5.25 10.51 -3.90
N TYR A 81 6.32 11.29 -4.05
CA TYR A 81 6.32 12.73 -3.99
C TYR A 81 6.36 13.32 -5.39
N TYR A 82 5.50 14.30 -5.66
CA TYR A 82 5.45 15.00 -6.93
C TYR A 82 5.60 16.51 -6.75
N ARG A 83 6.07 17.14 -7.82
CA ARG A 83 6.20 18.59 -7.95
C ARG A 83 5.68 19.02 -9.32
N LEU A 84 5.41 20.30 -9.47
CA LEU A 84 5.10 20.87 -10.78
C LEU A 84 6.38 21.44 -11.38
N SER A 85 6.69 21.14 -12.63
CA SER A 85 7.91 21.60 -13.32
C SER A 85 8.01 23.13 -13.40
N CYS A 86 6.86 23.82 -13.40
CA CYS A 86 6.77 25.28 -13.38
C CYS A 86 6.92 25.93 -11.99
N GLN A 87 7.18 25.14 -10.93
CA GLN A 87 7.46 25.66 -9.60
C GLN A 87 8.89 26.21 -9.52
N GLU A 88 9.05 27.35 -8.83
CA GLU A 88 10.36 27.95 -8.57
C GLU A 88 11.16 27.18 -7.51
N THR A 89 10.46 26.47 -6.62
CA THR A 89 11.08 25.67 -5.56
C THR A 89 11.16 24.21 -5.97
N ASN A 90 12.30 23.57 -5.68
CA ASN A 90 12.48 22.13 -5.87
C ASN A 90 11.71 21.28 -4.85
N GLU A 91 10.96 21.90 -3.93
CA GLU A 91 10.26 21.18 -2.87
C GLU A 91 8.98 20.49 -3.39
N PRO A 92 8.75 19.21 -3.05
CA PRO A 92 7.54 18.53 -3.45
C PRO A 92 6.31 19.13 -2.77
N SER A 93 5.28 19.36 -3.58
CA SER A 93 4.00 19.92 -3.13
C SER A 93 2.91 18.86 -3.03
N PHE A 94 3.06 17.74 -3.75
CA PHE A 94 2.04 16.72 -3.89
C PHE A 94 2.58 15.36 -3.45
N ILE A 95 1.67 14.48 -3.01
CA ILE A 95 1.98 13.11 -2.63
C ILE A 95 0.93 12.13 -3.14
N GLU A 96 1.32 10.88 -3.33
CA GLU A 96 0.42 9.76 -3.58
C GLU A 96 0.83 8.58 -2.69
N PHE A 97 -0.16 7.96 -2.04
CA PHE A 97 0.06 6.73 -1.27
C PHE A 97 -0.16 5.51 -2.15
N LEU A 98 0.71 4.51 -2.01
CA LEU A 98 0.65 3.24 -2.77
C LEU A 98 -0.70 2.50 -2.67
N SER A 99 -1.46 2.72 -1.59
CA SER A 99 -2.64 1.93 -1.19
C SER A 99 -3.99 2.40 -1.76
N GLN A 100 -4.05 3.27 -2.77
CA GLN A 100 -5.34 3.80 -3.21
C GLN A 100 -6.12 2.82 -4.11
N ASN A 101 -7.37 2.54 -3.73
CA ASN A 101 -8.37 1.89 -4.57
C ASN A 101 -8.47 2.66 -5.90
N ARG A 102 -8.06 2.00 -6.98
CA ARG A 102 -7.88 2.64 -8.29
C ARG A 102 -9.21 2.71 -9.01
N ASN A 103 -9.94 3.80 -8.81
CA ASN A 103 -11.00 4.18 -9.74
C ASN A 103 -10.35 4.46 -11.10
N HIS A 104 -11.06 4.16 -12.19
CA HIS A 104 -10.62 4.42 -13.57
C HIS A 104 -10.34 5.93 -13.80
N LEU A 105 -9.12 6.38 -13.49
CA LEU A 105 -8.58 7.66 -13.94
C LEU A 105 -7.77 7.42 -15.21
N ASN A 106 -7.86 8.35 -16.16
CA ASN A 106 -7.04 8.29 -17.37
C ASN A 106 -5.56 8.45 -17.02
N GLN A 107 -4.68 7.79 -17.77
CA GLN A 107 -3.23 7.79 -17.53
C GLN A 107 -2.60 9.20 -17.59
N ASN A 108 -3.23 10.12 -18.31
CA ASN A 108 -2.78 11.50 -18.48
C ASN A 108 -3.49 12.48 -17.54
N GLU A 109 -4.19 11.98 -16.52
CA GLU A 109 -4.93 12.79 -15.56
C GLU A 109 -4.52 12.45 -14.13
N PHE A 110 -4.59 13.46 -13.26
CA PHE A 110 -4.59 13.28 -11.82
C PHE A 110 -5.77 14.00 -11.19
N ARG A 111 -6.15 13.57 -9.99
CA ARG A 111 -7.17 14.25 -9.18
C ARG A 111 -6.62 14.66 -7.83
N LEU A 112 -7.11 15.78 -7.32
CA LEU A 112 -6.86 16.18 -5.93
C LEU A 112 -7.69 15.32 -4.97
N LYS A 113 -7.18 15.09 -3.76
CA LYS A 113 -7.86 14.30 -2.72
C LYS A 113 -8.03 15.05 -1.42
N SER A 114 -6.91 15.29 -0.74
CA SER A 114 -6.88 15.77 0.64
C SER A 114 -5.61 16.55 0.89
N VAL A 115 -5.60 17.36 1.94
CA VAL A 115 -4.36 17.91 2.49
C VAL A 115 -3.84 16.94 3.54
N GLN A 116 -2.57 16.56 3.43
CA GLN A 116 -1.89 15.63 4.31
C GLN A 116 -0.71 16.30 5.00
N ARG A 117 -0.42 15.87 6.23
CA ARG A 117 0.71 16.37 7.00
C ARG A 117 1.69 15.25 7.26
N ILE A 118 2.94 15.41 6.81
CA ILE A 118 4.03 14.47 7.08
C ILE A 118 5.14 15.25 7.78
N GLY A 119 5.32 14.95 9.07
CA GLY A 119 6.20 15.71 9.95
C GLY A 119 5.78 17.17 10.10
N LYS A 120 6.69 18.09 9.76
CA LYS A 120 6.46 19.54 9.79
C LYS A 120 5.95 20.11 8.47
N LYS A 121 5.90 19.31 7.40
CA LYS A 121 5.50 19.75 6.06
C LYS A 121 4.07 19.30 5.73
N GLN A 122 3.38 20.11 4.93
CA GLN A 122 2.06 19.78 4.40
C GLN A 122 2.14 19.53 2.89
N TYR A 123 1.36 18.57 2.42
CA TYR A 123 1.31 18.10 1.04
C TYR A 123 -0.14 17.95 0.58
N ILE A 124 -0.37 18.06 -0.71
CA ILE A 124 -1.65 17.74 -1.32
C ILE A 124 -1.59 16.29 -1.80
N GLU A 125 -2.46 15.45 -1.25
CA GLU A 125 -2.67 14.12 -1.75
C GLU A 125 -3.34 14.18 -3.12
N ILE A 126 -2.76 13.46 -4.07
CA ILE A 126 -3.27 13.28 -5.41
C ILE A 126 -3.46 11.80 -5.71
N GLN A 127 -4.21 11.52 -6.76
CA GLN A 127 -4.28 10.20 -7.36
C GLN A 127 -3.99 10.31 -8.84
N THR A 128 -3.03 9.54 -9.31
CA THR A 128 -2.61 9.50 -10.71
C THR A 128 -3.20 8.28 -11.41
N GLY A 129 -3.41 8.40 -12.73
CA GLY A 129 -3.73 7.24 -13.58
C GLY A 129 -2.50 6.44 -14.03
N LYS A 130 -1.27 6.91 -13.74
CA LYS A 130 -0.03 6.24 -14.15
C LYS A 130 0.24 5.04 -13.25
N LEU A 131 0.34 3.86 -13.85
CA LEU A 131 0.90 2.69 -13.20
C LEU A 131 2.42 2.88 -13.16
N PHE A 132 2.99 3.32 -12.03
CA PHE A 132 4.40 3.10 -11.77
C PHE A 132 4.58 1.59 -11.51
N SER A 133 4.59 0.82 -12.60
CA SER A 133 5.13 -0.53 -12.61
C SER A 133 6.65 -0.37 -12.65
N ASP A 134 7.36 -0.98 -11.71
CA ASP A 134 8.83 -1.06 -11.70
C ASP A 134 9.35 -1.94 -12.87
N SER A 135 8.85 -1.73 -14.09
CA SER A 135 9.31 -2.40 -15.30
C SER A 135 9.51 -1.37 -16.41
N LYS A 136 10.80 -1.11 -16.68
CA LYS A 136 11.37 -0.22 -17.71
C LYS A 136 11.59 1.24 -17.31
N GLU A 137 12.45 1.47 -16.31
CA GLU A 137 13.33 2.64 -16.40
C GLU A 137 14.37 2.36 -17.48
N LYS A 138 14.30 3.16 -18.55
CA LYS A 138 15.41 3.29 -19.49
C LYS A 138 16.60 3.85 -18.71
N ILE A 139 17.73 3.15 -18.85
CA ILE A 139 19.04 3.58 -18.37
C ILE A 139 19.37 4.90 -19.06
N GLU A 140 19.13 6.02 -18.37
CA GLU A 140 19.83 7.27 -18.63
C GLU A 140 20.82 7.48 -17.49
N ILE A 141 22.09 7.36 -17.85
CA ILE A 141 23.24 7.60 -16.98
C ILE A 141 23.25 9.10 -16.67
N LYS A 142 22.69 9.49 -15.51
CA LYS A 142 23.00 10.79 -14.90
C LYS A 142 24.12 10.56 -13.89
N GLN A 143 25.21 11.30 -14.08
CA GLN A 143 26.37 11.32 -13.18
C GLN A 143 25.91 11.67 -11.76
N ASN A 144 26.22 10.76 -10.84
CA ASN A 144 25.92 10.88 -9.42
C ASN A 144 26.91 11.89 -8.82
N THR A 145 26.41 12.98 -8.25
CA THR A 145 27.19 13.98 -7.49
C THR A 145 26.64 14.18 -6.09
N ASP A 146 26.02 13.15 -5.51
CA ASP A 146 25.47 13.23 -4.16
C ASP A 146 26.10 12.18 -3.23
N ASP A 147 26.77 12.66 -2.20
CA ASP A 147 27.65 11.92 -1.27
C ASP A 147 26.85 11.22 -0.15
N THR A 148 25.63 10.75 -0.47
CA THR A 148 24.73 10.08 0.51
C THR A 148 24.35 8.66 0.13
N ASP A 149 24.90 8.12 -0.96
CA ASP A 149 24.80 6.69 -1.25
C ASP A 149 25.78 5.92 -0.36
N LEU A 150 25.27 5.38 0.75
CA LEU A 150 25.93 4.30 1.47
C LEU A 150 26.11 3.14 0.47
N ASP A 151 27.36 2.86 0.12
CA ASP A 151 27.80 1.73 -0.71
C ASP A 151 27.36 0.40 -0.06
N TYR A 152 26.12 -0.01 -0.32
CA TYR A 152 25.71 -1.38 -0.08
C TYR A 152 26.46 -2.27 -1.08
N PRO A 153 27.06 -3.39 -0.64
CA PRO A 153 27.77 -4.27 -1.55
C PRO A 153 26.80 -4.74 -2.64
N GLN A 154 27.01 -4.27 -3.87
CA GLN A 154 26.27 -4.73 -5.03
C GLN A 154 26.43 -6.24 -5.13
N LYS A 155 25.31 -6.94 -4.98
CA LYS A 155 25.23 -8.39 -5.12
C LYS A 155 25.72 -8.72 -6.53
N LYS A 156 26.92 -9.30 -6.63
CA LYS A 156 27.50 -9.75 -7.90
C LYS A 156 26.44 -10.52 -8.68
N GLU A 157 26.01 -9.96 -9.81
CA GLU A 157 25.23 -10.70 -10.78
C GLU A 157 26.11 -11.83 -11.30
N ILE A 158 25.85 -13.03 -10.80
CA ILE A 158 26.35 -14.25 -11.42
C ILE A 158 25.68 -14.29 -12.79
N GLN A 159 26.47 -14.03 -13.84
CA GLN A 159 26.10 -14.34 -15.22
C GLN A 159 25.57 -15.78 -15.25
N SER A 160 24.25 -15.91 -15.30
CA SER A 160 23.60 -17.20 -15.43
C SER A 160 23.79 -17.67 -16.87
N GLY A 161 24.93 -18.30 -17.13
CA GLY A 161 24.96 -19.42 -18.05
C GLY A 161 23.90 -20.42 -17.60
N ASN A 162 23.10 -20.90 -18.56
CA ASN A 162 22.06 -21.92 -18.40
C ASN A 162 22.36 -22.91 -17.27
N GLN A 163 21.66 -22.78 -16.14
CA GLN A 163 21.19 -23.90 -15.31
C GLN A 163 20.30 -23.38 -14.18
N ASN A 164 19.06 -23.88 -14.16
CA ASN A 164 18.10 -23.85 -13.06
C ASN A 164 17.54 -22.48 -12.65
N ARG A 165 16.61 -21.96 -13.47
CA ARG A 165 15.53 -21.10 -12.99
C ARG A 165 14.86 -21.78 -11.79
N LYS A 166 15.10 -21.31 -10.57
CA LYS A 166 14.19 -21.59 -9.44
C LYS A 166 12.84 -21.02 -9.88
N SER A 167 11.85 -21.90 -10.03
CA SER A 167 10.53 -21.57 -10.56
C SER A 167 9.94 -20.38 -9.82
N ALA A 168 9.33 -19.46 -10.56
CA ALA A 168 8.36 -18.53 -10.00
C ALA A 168 7.45 -19.31 -9.04
N ILE A 169 7.31 -18.80 -7.81
CA ILE A 169 6.52 -19.43 -6.74
C ILE A 169 5.13 -19.69 -7.32
N GLN A 170 4.85 -20.95 -7.68
CA GLN A 170 3.50 -21.38 -8.00
C GLN A 170 2.77 -21.42 -6.67
N THR A 171 2.11 -20.31 -6.31
CA THR A 171 1.23 -20.27 -5.16
C THR A 171 0.11 -21.25 -5.44
N LYS A 172 0.18 -22.44 -4.80
CA LYS A 172 -0.90 -23.42 -4.86
C LYS A 172 -2.18 -22.74 -4.34
N THR A 173 -3.32 -23.03 -4.93
CA THR A 173 -4.59 -22.51 -4.44
C THR A 173 -4.80 -23.00 -3.00
N ILE A 174 -5.08 -22.07 -2.08
CA ILE A 174 -5.35 -22.41 -0.67
C ILE A 174 -6.63 -23.23 -0.62
N GLN A 175 -6.52 -24.47 -0.10
CA GLN A 175 -7.67 -25.36 0.09
C GLN A 175 -8.19 -25.32 1.53
N ASN A 176 -7.35 -24.91 2.49
CA ASN A 176 -7.72 -24.86 3.89
C ASN A 176 -8.65 -23.66 4.20
N PRO A 177 -9.88 -23.89 4.69
CA PRO A 177 -10.85 -22.83 4.92
C PRO A 177 -10.41 -21.83 6.00
N ASN A 178 -9.70 -22.29 7.03
CA ASN A 178 -9.20 -21.40 8.09
C ASN A 178 -8.07 -20.51 7.59
N LEU A 179 -7.17 -21.06 6.75
CA LEU A 179 -6.10 -20.31 6.12
C LEU A 179 -6.64 -19.29 5.11
N PHE A 180 -7.64 -19.67 4.32
CA PHE A 180 -8.33 -18.77 3.40
C PHE A 180 -9.05 -17.64 4.15
N TYR A 181 -9.78 -17.99 5.21
CA TYR A 181 -10.43 -17.01 6.06
C TYR A 181 -9.40 -16.04 6.68
N PHE A 182 -8.29 -16.58 7.20
CA PHE A 182 -7.17 -15.79 7.72
C PHE A 182 -6.58 -14.83 6.68
N GLN A 183 -6.30 -15.30 5.46
CA GLN A 183 -5.80 -14.44 4.39
C GLN A 183 -6.77 -13.27 4.14
N SER A 184 -8.07 -13.57 4.07
CA SER A 184 -9.09 -12.57 3.78
C SER A 184 -9.22 -11.48 4.85
N ILE A 185 -8.97 -11.79 6.13
CA ILE A 185 -8.98 -10.81 7.23
C ILE A 185 -7.65 -10.03 7.32
N ALA A 186 -6.54 -10.67 6.93
CA ALA A 186 -5.23 -10.05 6.89
C ALA A 186 -5.17 -8.95 5.80
N GLU A 187 -5.77 -9.23 4.64
CA GLU A 187 -5.83 -8.31 3.50
C GLU A 187 -6.95 -7.25 3.63
N ASN A 188 -8.07 -7.56 4.28
CA ASN A 188 -9.21 -6.63 4.36
C ASN A 188 -9.48 -6.10 5.79
N PRO A 189 -9.19 -4.80 6.05
CA PRO A 189 -9.50 -4.13 7.32
C PRO A 189 -10.92 -4.27 7.84
N LYS A 190 -11.92 -4.30 6.94
CA LYS A 190 -13.33 -4.32 7.34
C LYS A 190 -13.74 -5.66 7.97
N ARG A 191 -13.10 -6.76 7.58
CA ARG A 191 -13.41 -8.11 8.06
C ARG A 191 -12.78 -8.45 9.42
N ARG A 192 -11.90 -7.58 9.93
CA ARG A 192 -11.18 -7.79 11.21
C ARG A 192 -12.07 -7.70 12.44
N LYS A 193 -13.23 -7.05 12.33
CA LYS A 193 -14.19 -6.89 13.45
C LYS A 193 -14.91 -8.19 13.82
N GLU A 194 -14.93 -9.17 12.93
CA GLU A 194 -15.70 -10.42 13.06
C GLU A 194 -14.82 -11.62 13.42
N VAL A 195 -13.56 -11.38 13.81
CA VAL A 195 -12.59 -12.46 13.96
C VAL A 195 -12.78 -13.19 15.30
N PRO A 196 -13.02 -14.51 15.29
CA PRO A 196 -13.16 -15.27 16.52
C PRO A 196 -11.83 -15.38 17.27
N SER A 197 -11.88 -15.27 18.60
CA SER A 197 -10.72 -15.19 19.49
C SER A 197 -9.98 -16.52 19.73
N ASN A 198 -10.22 -17.52 18.88
CA ASN A 198 -9.67 -18.88 18.97
C ASN A 198 -9.49 -19.51 17.58
N LEU A 199 -9.37 -18.69 16.53
CA LEU A 199 -9.16 -19.20 15.18
C LEU A 199 -7.82 -19.93 15.10
N GLU A 200 -7.88 -21.21 14.76
CA GLU A 200 -6.69 -22.03 14.53
C GLU A 200 -6.36 -22.04 13.03
N VAL A 201 -5.19 -21.49 12.70
CA VAL A 201 -4.70 -21.36 11.33
C VAL A 201 -3.59 -22.37 11.09
N PHE A 202 -3.72 -23.12 10.00
CA PHE A 202 -2.68 -24.03 9.52
C PHE A 202 -2.05 -23.45 8.26
N PHE A 203 -0.77 -23.10 8.35
CA PHE A 203 0.09 -22.69 7.27
C PHE A 203 0.62 -23.93 6.57
N ASP A 204 -0.02 -24.30 5.46
CA ASP A 204 0.30 -25.44 4.62
C ASP A 204 1.19 -25.00 3.43
N PRO A 205 1.59 -25.91 2.51
CA PRO A 205 2.44 -25.54 1.36
C PRO A 205 1.84 -24.51 0.38
N SER A 206 0.55 -24.16 0.50
CA SER A 206 -0.04 -23.04 -0.24
C SER A 206 0.27 -21.68 0.39
N CYS A 207 0.59 -21.66 1.68
CA CYS A 207 0.98 -20.47 2.44
C CYS A 207 2.05 -20.81 3.50
N PRO A 208 3.26 -21.22 3.10
CA PRO A 208 4.34 -21.48 4.04
C PRO A 208 4.78 -20.20 4.75
N LEU A 209 5.48 -20.39 5.86
CA LEU A 209 6.13 -19.36 6.66
C LEU A 209 7.60 -19.29 6.25
N GLU A 210 8.01 -18.13 5.75
CA GLU A 210 9.38 -17.88 5.29
C GLU A 210 10.16 -17.15 6.37
N PHE A 211 11.28 -17.70 6.83
CA PHE A 211 12.12 -17.06 7.83
C PHE A 211 12.70 -15.76 7.28
N VAL A 212 12.62 -14.69 8.08
CA VAL A 212 13.13 -13.36 7.71
C VAL A 212 14.37 -13.03 8.53
N GLU A 213 14.21 -12.96 9.85
CA GLU A 213 15.27 -12.53 10.75
C GLU A 213 15.01 -12.98 12.19
N LYS A 214 16.07 -12.88 13.00
CA LYS A 214 16.01 -13.07 14.45
C LYS A 214 15.89 -11.70 15.11
N ASP A 215 14.72 -11.41 15.67
CA ASP A 215 14.41 -10.17 16.39
C ASP A 215 14.80 -10.34 17.87
N GLN A 216 15.88 -9.67 18.28
CA GLN A 216 16.34 -9.65 19.66
C GLN A 216 15.98 -8.30 20.27
N SER A 217 14.90 -8.28 21.06
CA SER A 217 14.50 -7.07 21.80
C SER A 217 15.42 -6.88 23.02
N PHE A 218 16.51 -6.14 22.83
CA PHE A 218 17.56 -5.92 23.84
C PHE A 218 17.10 -5.05 25.03
N TYR A 219 16.12 -4.18 24.83
CA TYR A 219 15.83 -3.10 25.77
C TYR A 219 14.78 -3.40 26.84
N TRP A 220 14.05 -4.52 26.76
CA TRP A 220 12.85 -4.69 27.60
C TRP A 220 12.72 -6.08 28.25
N ASP A 221 12.97 -7.19 27.53
CA ASP A 221 12.61 -8.53 28.05
C ASP A 221 13.61 -9.67 27.73
N GLN A 222 14.74 -9.40 27.06
CA GLN A 222 15.68 -10.44 26.55
C GLN A 222 15.00 -11.57 25.75
N THR A 223 13.74 -11.39 25.34
CA THR A 223 12.96 -12.38 24.62
C THR A 223 13.39 -12.40 23.17
N VAL A 224 14.07 -13.48 22.81
CA VAL A 224 14.44 -13.74 21.42
C VAL A 224 13.18 -14.17 20.67
N SER A 225 12.88 -13.50 19.57
CA SER A 225 11.78 -13.88 18.67
C SER A 225 12.32 -14.13 17.27
N TYR A 226 11.74 -15.11 16.59
CA TYR A 226 12.04 -15.40 15.19
C TYR A 226 10.91 -14.84 14.34
N VAL A 227 11.25 -14.02 13.35
CA VAL A 227 10.28 -13.35 12.49
C VAL A 227 10.11 -14.15 11.21
N PHE A 228 8.86 -14.48 10.92
CA PHE A 228 8.44 -15.20 9.73
C PHE A 228 7.55 -14.32 8.87
N ARG A 229 7.70 -14.44 7.56
CA ARG A 229 6.81 -13.87 6.56
C ARG A 229 5.79 -14.92 6.15
N ILE A 230 4.51 -14.59 6.29
CA ILE A 230 3.40 -15.39 5.78
C ILE A 230 3.30 -15.16 4.27
N THR A 231 3.67 -16.16 3.48
CA THR A 231 3.89 -15.99 2.03
C THR A 231 2.63 -15.66 1.23
N CYS A 232 1.44 -16.10 1.69
CA CYS A 232 0.18 -15.81 1.00
C CYS A 232 -0.41 -14.43 1.31
N VAL A 233 0.07 -13.73 2.36
CA VAL A 233 -0.45 -12.41 2.73
C VAL A 233 0.41 -11.34 2.06
N LYS A 234 -0.16 -10.65 1.08
CA LYS A 234 0.51 -9.54 0.37
C LYS A 234 0.17 -8.20 1.02
N ASP A 235 1.18 -7.33 1.09
CA ASP A 235 0.99 -5.90 1.36
C ASP A 235 0.17 -5.55 2.61
N SER A 236 0.38 -6.31 3.69
CA SER A 236 -0.26 -6.07 5.00
C SER A 236 0.78 -6.08 6.13
N VAL A 237 0.56 -5.27 7.17
CA VAL A 237 1.36 -5.30 8.41
C VAL A 237 1.31 -6.66 9.11
N TYR A 238 0.28 -7.45 8.81
CA TYR A 238 0.09 -8.80 9.34
C TYR A 238 0.78 -9.91 8.54
N ARG A 239 1.54 -9.54 7.50
CA ARG A 239 2.38 -10.50 6.78
C ARG A 239 3.51 -11.05 7.65
N LEU A 240 3.80 -10.41 8.79
CA LEU A 240 4.86 -10.83 9.70
C LEU A 240 4.25 -11.55 10.91
N MET A 241 4.82 -12.70 11.22
CA MET A 241 4.52 -13.48 12.41
C MET A 241 5.78 -13.55 13.27
N ARG A 242 5.64 -13.18 14.55
CA ARG A 242 6.69 -13.37 15.54
C ARG A 242 6.45 -14.68 16.27
N VAL A 243 7.46 -15.54 16.28
CA VAL A 243 7.46 -16.80 17.01
C VAL A 243 8.44 -16.67 18.17
N PRO A 244 7.99 -16.76 19.43
CA PRO A 244 8.89 -16.68 20.57
C PRO A 244 9.84 -17.88 20.59
N SER A 245 11.09 -17.65 20.99
CA SER A 245 12.05 -18.72 21.25
C SER A 245 11.73 -19.47 22.54
N THR A 246 12.43 -20.58 22.77
CA THR A 246 12.54 -21.17 24.11
C THR A 246 13.27 -20.23 25.07
N SER A 247 13.28 -20.58 26.35
CA SER A 247 14.08 -19.90 27.39
C SER A 247 15.58 -19.82 27.05
N ASN A 248 16.07 -20.72 26.20
CA ASN A 248 17.47 -20.78 25.77
C ASN A 248 17.74 -19.96 24.50
N GLY A 249 16.75 -19.24 23.96
CA GLY A 249 16.89 -18.47 22.73
C GLY A 249 16.81 -19.30 21.44
N GLU A 250 16.42 -20.58 21.55
CA GLU A 250 16.38 -21.53 20.45
C GLU A 250 14.98 -21.58 19.81
N LEU A 251 14.93 -21.83 18.50
CA LEU A 251 13.68 -22.05 17.77
C LEU A 251 13.40 -23.55 17.64
N ILE A 252 12.18 -23.97 17.94
CA ILE A 252 11.76 -25.37 17.79
C ILE A 252 10.93 -25.53 16.51
N VAL A 253 11.32 -26.48 15.66
CA VAL A 253 10.58 -26.93 14.47
C VAL A 253 10.47 -28.45 14.51
N SER A 254 9.26 -28.98 14.37
CA SER A 254 8.98 -30.43 14.46
C SER A 254 9.60 -31.10 15.71
N ASN A 255 9.51 -30.44 16.87
CA ASN A 255 10.11 -30.88 18.14
C ASN A 255 11.65 -30.98 18.14
N THR A 256 12.32 -30.37 17.16
CA THR A 256 13.79 -30.30 17.09
C THR A 256 14.25 -28.85 17.10
N ILE A 257 15.45 -28.62 17.64
CA ILE A 257 16.06 -27.28 17.60
C ILE A 257 16.48 -26.99 16.15
N TRP A 258 15.92 -25.92 15.58
CA TRP A 258 16.32 -25.46 14.26
C TRP A 258 17.57 -24.59 14.38
N LYS A 259 18.71 -25.18 14.03
CA LYS A 259 20.01 -24.53 14.12
C LYS A 259 20.24 -23.66 12.89
N ASN A 260 20.54 -22.37 13.11
CA ASN A 260 20.95 -21.40 12.08
C ASN A 260 19.98 -21.28 10.89
N PRO A 261 18.71 -20.87 11.11
CA PRO A 261 17.79 -20.60 10.00
C PRO A 261 18.34 -19.47 9.11
N LEU A 262 18.24 -19.65 7.79
CA LEU A 262 18.67 -18.67 6.80
C LEU A 262 17.47 -17.91 6.23
N PRO A 263 17.58 -16.59 5.97
CA PRO A 263 16.49 -15.84 5.37
C PRO A 263 16.04 -16.47 4.05
N GLY A 264 14.74 -16.71 3.92
CA GLY A 264 14.15 -17.44 2.80
C GLY A 264 13.85 -18.92 3.05
N ASP A 265 14.34 -19.49 4.16
CA ASP A 265 13.99 -20.85 4.56
C ASP A 265 12.49 -20.95 4.88
N ARG A 266 11.88 -22.08 4.53
CA ARG A 266 10.44 -22.28 4.66
C ARG A 266 10.10 -23.35 5.68
N VAL A 267 9.06 -23.06 6.44
CA VAL A 267 8.45 -23.98 7.39
C VAL A 267 6.94 -23.87 7.28
N LEU A 268 6.28 -24.96 7.64
CA LEU A 268 4.85 -25.00 7.85
C LEU A 268 4.56 -24.65 9.30
N GLY A 269 3.30 -24.41 9.62
CA GLY A 269 2.96 -24.08 11.00
C GLY A 269 1.50 -24.19 11.35
N LYS A 270 1.24 -24.35 12.64
CA LYS A 270 -0.08 -24.23 13.26
C LYS A 270 -0.01 -23.07 14.24
N ALA A 271 -0.89 -22.09 14.08
CA ALA A 271 -0.95 -20.92 14.96
C ALA A 271 -2.37 -20.69 15.47
N LEU A 272 -2.49 -20.46 16.78
CA LEU A 272 -3.74 -20.12 17.43
C LEU A 272 -3.82 -18.60 17.59
N LEU A 273 -4.81 -17.99 16.96
CA LEU A 273 -5.01 -16.55 16.98
C LEU A 273 -5.54 -16.11 18.35
N LYS A 274 -4.82 -15.19 19.01
CA LYS A 274 -5.27 -14.58 20.28
C LYS A 274 -6.02 -13.27 20.03
N LYS A 275 -5.37 -12.36 19.30
CA LYS A 275 -5.87 -11.00 19.06
C LYS A 275 -5.22 -10.41 17.83
N ILE A 276 -5.98 -9.61 17.08
CA ILE A 276 -5.45 -8.76 16.01
C ILE A 276 -5.40 -7.33 16.55
N SER A 277 -4.20 -6.73 16.57
CA SER A 277 -4.03 -5.31 16.87
C SER A 277 -3.89 -4.50 15.57
N GLU A 278 -3.79 -3.18 15.66
CA GLU A 278 -3.59 -2.33 14.48
C GLU A 278 -2.23 -2.56 13.80
N THR A 279 -1.22 -2.99 14.56
CA THR A 279 0.17 -3.08 14.11
C THR A 279 0.66 -4.51 13.90
N GLN A 280 0.06 -5.49 14.59
CA GLN A 280 0.49 -6.89 14.50
C GLN A 280 -0.63 -7.86 14.87
N ILE A 281 -0.40 -9.14 14.54
CA ILE A 281 -1.20 -10.24 15.06
C ILE A 281 -0.51 -10.81 16.28
N ILE A 282 -1.26 -10.97 17.37
CA ILE A 282 -0.82 -11.64 18.58
C ILE A 282 -1.34 -13.07 18.52
N TRP A 283 -0.40 -14.00 18.50
CA TRP A 283 -0.67 -15.44 18.50
C TRP A 283 -0.56 -15.95 19.93
N GLU A 284 -1.49 -16.83 20.33
CA GLU A 284 -1.45 -17.48 21.64
C GLU A 284 -0.41 -18.60 21.65
N LYS A 285 -0.39 -19.39 20.58
CA LYS A 285 0.53 -20.52 20.42
C LYS A 285 0.90 -20.66 18.97
N VAL A 286 2.19 -20.90 18.70
CA VAL A 286 2.69 -21.24 17.37
C VAL A 286 3.51 -22.51 17.46
N ILE A 287 3.25 -23.45 16.55
CA ILE A 287 3.99 -24.70 16.39
C ILE A 287 4.47 -24.74 14.94
N LEU A 288 5.77 -24.92 14.74
CA LEU A 288 6.38 -24.97 13.41
C LEU A 288 6.68 -26.42 13.02
N TYR A 289 6.59 -26.71 11.73
CA TYR A 289 6.94 -28.00 11.13
C TYR A 289 7.83 -27.78 9.91
N TYR A 290 8.72 -28.72 9.63
CA TYR A 290 9.42 -28.71 8.34
C TYR A 290 8.43 -28.85 7.19
N GLU A 291 8.71 -28.17 6.08
CA GLU A 291 7.98 -28.31 4.81
C GLU A 291 8.21 -29.69 4.17
#